data_AF-A0A831K7C6-F1
#
_entry.id   AF-A0A831K7C6-F1
#
_cell.length_a   1.000
_cell.length_b   1.000
_cell.length_c   1.000
_cell.angle_alpha   90.00
_cell.angle_beta   90.00
_cell.angle_gamma   90.00
#
_symmetry.space_group_name_H-M   'P 1'
#
loop_
_entity.id
_entity.type
_entity.pdbx_description
1 polymer ?
#
loop_
_entity_poly.entity_id
_entity_poly.type
_entity_poly.pdbx_seq_one_letter_code
_entity_poly.pdbx_strand_id
1 'polypeptide(L)'
;MKQSIQRFYSIEELRNATIVDSEGLVYGYVKDLERIGSDIRIVAYIKYRYNDIIPDVDKLIEILKNRGIEIGREPIEIPISIARREGIDIPVKVIDREAELIKGYISIEEIELIDIARIRREQSEETIRIVLLSTPREALYRGIQVSSSREDIDISSIMDKLVVSKSRGILGYAKEVVVAPKAVGVRVYRSYGARGFINWLGFLTTIKRMGKRELFEKLAQFRDPYRYSRLELSYLNDVKNMIMQNKESRDVINLLDKYVVTEEERGDYIDIPLSKVLKVGDIVIVE
;
A
#
# COMPACT_ATOMS: atom_id res chain seq x y z
N MET A 1 -3.74 -12.52 37.65
CA MET A 1 -4.49 -12.11 36.44
C MET A 1 -4.02 -10.73 36.04
N LYS A 2 -3.31 -10.57 34.91
CA LYS A 2 -3.05 -9.23 34.36
C LYS A 2 -4.37 -8.73 33.75
N GLN A 3 -4.99 -7.71 34.34
CA GLN A 3 -6.07 -6.98 33.67
C GLN A 3 -5.50 -6.45 32.35
N SER A 4 -6.02 -6.92 31.21
CA SER A 4 -5.69 -6.29 29.92
C SER A 4 -6.39 -4.94 29.90
N ILE A 5 -5.62 -3.86 29.97
CA ILE A 5 -6.14 -2.51 29.79
C ILE A 5 -6.71 -2.44 28.37
N GLN A 6 -7.99 -2.11 28.25
CA GLN A 6 -8.63 -1.88 26.96
C GLN A 6 -7.96 -0.70 26.28
N ARG A 7 -7.46 -0.92 25.05
CA ARG A 7 -6.84 0.14 24.26
C ARG A 7 -7.91 0.96 23.55
N PHE A 8 -7.77 2.28 23.59
CA PHE A 8 -8.58 3.22 22.84
C PHE A 8 -7.76 3.80 21.68
N TYR A 9 -8.44 4.23 20.62
CA TYR A 9 -7.83 4.73 19.38
C TYR A 9 -8.42 6.08 19.01
N SER A 10 -7.55 7.00 18.59
CA SER A 10 -7.95 8.31 18.07
C SER A 10 -8.35 8.23 16.59
N ILE A 11 -9.08 9.24 16.10
CA ILE A 11 -9.36 9.31 14.65
C ILE A 11 -8.09 9.47 13.81
N GLU A 12 -7.05 10.11 14.33
CA GLU A 12 -5.75 10.21 13.63
C GLU A 12 -5.10 8.85 13.43
N GLU A 13 -5.24 7.95 14.41
CA GLU A 13 -4.78 6.57 14.31
C GLU A 13 -5.64 5.73 13.37
N LEU A 14 -6.96 5.96 13.36
CA LEU A 14 -7.93 5.17 12.61
C LEU A 14 -8.15 5.64 11.17
N ARG A 15 -7.79 6.88 10.82
CA ARG A 15 -8.04 7.43 9.48
C ARG A 15 -7.43 6.50 8.41
N ASN A 16 -8.24 6.17 7.41
CA ASN A 16 -7.92 5.21 6.34
C ASN A 16 -7.67 3.76 6.81
N ALA A 17 -8.05 3.40 8.04
CA ALA A 17 -8.04 2.01 8.45
C ALA A 17 -9.01 1.20 7.59
N THR A 18 -8.60 0.00 7.20
CA THR A 18 -9.42 -0.92 6.42
C THR A 18 -10.51 -1.48 7.32
N ILE A 19 -11.76 -1.29 6.91
CA ILE A 19 -12.93 -1.84 7.59
C ILE A 19 -13.24 -3.17 6.93
N VAL A 20 -13.24 -4.23 7.74
CA VAL A 20 -13.50 -5.59 7.30
C VAL A 20 -14.71 -6.13 8.04
N ASP A 21 -15.63 -6.76 7.32
CA ASP A 21 -16.80 -7.39 7.92
C ASP A 21 -16.49 -8.77 8.55
N SER A 22 -17.50 -9.38 9.18
CA SER A 22 -17.33 -10.67 9.86
C SER A 22 -17.00 -11.84 8.93
N GLU A 23 -17.18 -11.68 7.60
CA GLU A 23 -16.87 -12.69 6.59
C GLU A 23 -15.46 -12.51 6.00
N GLY A 24 -14.71 -11.52 6.49
CA GLY A 24 -13.36 -11.21 5.99
C GLY A 24 -13.37 -10.39 4.70
N LEU A 25 -14.49 -9.75 4.36
CA LEU A 25 -14.62 -8.90 3.18
C LEU A 25 -14.39 -7.43 3.52
N VAL A 26 -13.69 -6.71 2.64
CA VAL A 26 -13.44 -5.29 2.81
C VAL A 26 -14.71 -4.49 2.52
N TYR A 27 -15.24 -3.87 3.57
CA TYR A 27 -16.40 -2.97 3.48
C TYR A 27 -15.98 -1.59 2.95
N GLY A 28 -14.82 -1.08 3.37
CA GLY A 28 -14.32 0.23 2.97
C GLY A 28 -13.21 0.72 3.90
N TYR A 29 -13.11 2.03 4.08
CA TYR A 29 -12.09 2.67 4.90
C TYR A 29 -12.71 3.65 5.90
N VAL A 30 -12.05 3.86 7.03
CA VAL A 30 -12.47 4.87 8.02
C VAL A 30 -12.20 6.27 7.50
N LYS A 31 -13.24 7.10 7.41
CA LYS A 31 -13.14 8.53 7.05
C LYS A 31 -12.99 9.42 8.29
N ASP A 32 -13.95 9.29 9.21
CA ASP A 32 -14.07 10.13 10.39
C ASP A 32 -14.93 9.45 11.49
N LEU A 33 -15.06 10.12 12.63
CA LEU A 33 -16.05 9.81 13.67
C LEU A 33 -17.13 10.89 13.67
N GLU A 34 -18.39 10.48 13.55
CA GLU A 34 -19.53 11.41 13.60
C GLU A 34 -20.48 11.04 14.74
N ARG A 35 -20.99 12.06 15.42
CA ARG A 35 -22.05 11.89 16.41
C ARG A 35 -23.40 11.92 15.71
N ILE A 36 -24.13 10.82 15.76
CA ILE A 36 -25.48 10.71 15.21
C ILE A 36 -26.43 10.44 16.38
N GLY A 37 -27.14 11.48 16.80
CA GLY A 37 -27.96 11.44 18.01
C GLY A 37 -27.10 11.34 19.28
N SER A 38 -27.34 10.31 20.09
CA SER A 38 -26.54 10.02 21.29
C SER A 38 -25.22 9.31 21.00
N ASP A 39 -25.11 8.66 19.84
CA ASP A 39 -24.07 7.66 19.60
C ASP A 39 -22.96 8.22 18.71
N ILE A 40 -21.73 7.80 19.00
CA ILE A 40 -20.57 8.05 18.12
C ILE A 40 -20.47 6.89 17.13
N ARG A 41 -20.31 7.19 15.85
CA ARG A 41 -20.24 6.20 14.77
C ARG A 41 -19.01 6.42 13.90
N ILE A 42 -18.45 5.32 13.38
CA ILE A 42 -17.43 5.38 12.34
C ILE A 42 -18.10 5.68 11.00
N VAL A 43 -17.59 6.69 10.30
CA VAL A 43 -17.97 7.00 8.93
C VAL A 43 -17.11 6.17 7.99
N ALA A 44 -17.74 5.23 7.28
CA ALA A 44 -17.06 4.40 6.29
C ALA A 44 -17.17 5.02 4.90
N TYR A 45 -16.07 5.04 4.16
CA TYR A 45 -16.04 5.51 2.78
C TYR A 45 -15.38 4.50 1.84
N ILE A 46 -15.72 4.60 0.56
CA ILE A 46 -15.06 3.89 -0.53
C ILE A 46 -14.50 4.89 -1.53
N LYS A 47 -13.41 4.50 -2.18
CA LYS A 47 -12.85 5.22 -3.32
C LYS A 47 -13.37 4.57 -4.59
N TYR A 48 -13.83 5.38 -5.53
CA TYR A 48 -14.19 4.92 -6.86
C TYR A 48 -13.56 5.83 -7.90
N ARG A 49 -13.20 5.22 -9.03
CA ARG A 49 -12.68 5.92 -10.19
C ARG A 49 -13.82 6.20 -11.16
N TYR A 50 -13.84 7.41 -11.68
CA TYR A 50 -14.79 7.80 -12.70
C TYR A 50 -14.10 8.65 -13.75
N ASN A 51 -14.61 8.52 -14.97
CA ASN A 51 -14.18 9.32 -16.10
C ASN A 51 -14.90 10.67 -16.03
N ASP A 52 -14.16 11.74 -15.81
CA ASP A 52 -14.66 13.10 -15.86
C ASP A 52 -14.34 13.72 -17.23
N ILE A 53 -15.26 14.52 -17.77
CA ILE A 53 -15.09 15.18 -19.06
C ILE A 53 -14.82 16.65 -18.79
N ILE A 54 -13.58 17.08 -19.04
CA ILE A 54 -13.17 18.47 -18.83
C ILE A 54 -12.77 19.14 -20.14
N PRO A 55 -12.87 20.48 -20.24
CA PRO A 55 -12.32 21.20 -21.37
C PRO A 55 -10.82 20.93 -21.57
N ASP A 56 -10.43 20.60 -22.79
CA ASP A 56 -9.04 20.46 -23.18
C ASP A 56 -8.45 21.83 -23.50
N VAL A 57 -8.03 22.53 -22.45
CA VAL A 57 -7.58 23.93 -22.52
C VAL A 57 -6.42 24.11 -23.49
N ASP A 58 -5.49 23.15 -23.54
CA ASP A 58 -4.31 23.22 -24.41
C ASP A 58 -4.73 23.22 -25.89
N LYS A 59 -5.61 22.29 -26.28
CA LYS A 59 -6.18 22.26 -27.63
C LYS A 59 -7.05 23.48 -27.92
N LEU A 60 -7.81 23.96 -26.93
CA LEU A 60 -8.64 25.14 -27.10
C LEU A 60 -7.79 26.39 -27.40
N ILE A 61 -6.66 26.55 -26.69
CA ILE A 61 -5.71 27.64 -26.93
C ILE A 61 -5.09 27.52 -28.33
N GLU A 62 -4.75 26.31 -28.79
CA GLU A 62 -4.27 26.10 -30.16
C GLU A 62 -5.31 26.51 -31.21
N ILE A 63 -6.58 26.12 -31.03
CA ILE A 63 -7.68 26.50 -31.94
C ILE A 63 -7.86 28.02 -31.97
N LEU A 64 -7.83 28.67 -30.81
CA LEU A 64 -7.99 30.12 -30.69
C LEU A 64 -6.81 30.86 -31.34
N LYS A 65 -5.57 30.40 -31.13
CA LYS A 65 -4.37 30.93 -31.80
C LYS A 65 -4.44 30.78 -33.32
N ASN A 66 -4.87 29.62 -33.82
CA ASN A 66 -5.02 29.37 -35.26
C ASN A 66 -6.07 30.28 -35.92
N ARG A 67 -6.99 30.86 -35.14
CA ARG A 67 -7.96 31.87 -35.60
C ARG A 67 -7.48 33.32 -35.38
N GLY A 68 -6.23 33.52 -34.96
CA GLY A 68 -5.63 34.84 -34.73
C GLY A 68 -6.01 35.48 -33.40
N ILE A 69 -6.56 34.71 -32.45
CA ILE A 69 -6.89 35.18 -31.11
C ILE A 69 -5.72 34.84 -30.19
N GLU A 70 -4.97 35.85 -29.76
CA GLU A 70 -3.90 35.67 -28.79
C GLU A 70 -4.46 35.52 -27.39
N ILE A 71 -4.08 34.43 -26.73
CA ILE A 71 -4.46 34.11 -25.36
C ILE A 71 -3.19 33.95 -24.56
N GLY A 72 -3.10 34.71 -23.46
CA GLY A 72 -1.95 34.73 -22.57
C GLY A 72 -1.98 33.62 -21.52
N ARG A 73 -1.56 33.94 -20.29
CA ARG A 73 -1.65 33.05 -19.11
C ARG A 73 -2.93 33.31 -18.31
N GLU A 74 -4.03 33.55 -19.00
CA GLU A 74 -5.29 33.90 -18.37
C GLU A 74 -5.95 32.66 -17.74
N PRO A 75 -6.83 32.83 -16.74
CA PRO A 75 -7.60 31.72 -16.16
C PRO A 75 -8.46 31.01 -17.21
N ILE A 76 -8.71 29.71 -17.02
CA ILE A 76 -9.46 28.83 -17.95
C ILE A 76 -10.82 29.39 -18.40
N GLU A 77 -11.46 30.21 -17.57
CA GLU A 77 -12.73 30.86 -17.88
C GLU A 77 -12.64 31.84 -19.06
N ILE A 78 -11.51 32.52 -19.23
CA ILE A 78 -11.32 33.53 -20.29
C ILE A 78 -11.27 32.88 -21.69
N PRO A 79 -10.41 31.86 -21.95
CA PRO A 79 -10.43 31.13 -23.22
C PRO A 79 -11.79 30.50 -23.54
N ILE A 80 -12.47 29.92 -22.53
CA ILE A 80 -13.79 29.31 -22.69
C ILE A 80 -14.84 30.36 -23.08
N SER A 81 -14.81 31.52 -22.42
CA SER A 81 -15.76 32.60 -22.70
C SER A 81 -15.56 33.18 -24.10
N ILE A 82 -14.31 33.36 -24.52
CA ILE A 82 -13.97 33.77 -25.89
C ILE A 82 -14.46 32.72 -26.89
N ALA A 83 -14.17 31.44 -26.66
CA ALA A 83 -14.61 30.36 -27.53
C ALA A 83 -16.13 30.35 -27.73
N ARG A 84 -16.91 30.52 -26.65
CA ARG A 84 -18.38 30.61 -26.74
C ARG A 84 -18.86 31.83 -27.51
N ARG A 85 -18.24 33.00 -27.29
CA ARG A 85 -18.57 34.24 -28.02
C ARG A 85 -18.30 34.12 -29.52
N GLU A 86 -17.20 33.46 -29.88
CA GLU A 86 -16.78 33.27 -31.27
C GLU A 86 -17.40 32.02 -31.93
N GLY A 87 -18.32 31.33 -31.25
CA GLY A 87 -18.99 30.12 -31.76
C GLY A 87 -18.03 28.94 -32.02
N ILE A 88 -16.93 28.87 -31.26
CA ILE A 88 -15.93 27.81 -31.35
C ILE A 88 -16.37 26.65 -30.44
N ASP A 89 -16.38 25.45 -30.99
CA ASP A 89 -16.63 24.24 -30.20
C ASP A 89 -15.49 24.00 -29.22
N ILE A 90 -15.83 23.72 -27.97
CA ILE A 90 -14.85 23.58 -26.89
C ILE A 90 -14.37 22.12 -26.89
N PRO A 91 -13.11 21.83 -27.26
CA PRO A 91 -12.60 20.49 -27.22
C PRO A 91 -12.61 19.97 -25.79
N VAL A 92 -12.94 18.70 -25.62
CA VAL A 92 -12.98 18.03 -24.32
C VAL A 92 -11.99 16.89 -24.25
N LYS A 93 -11.51 16.58 -23.04
CA LYS A 93 -10.73 15.39 -22.74
C LYS A 93 -11.35 14.63 -21.56
N VAL A 94 -11.26 13.31 -21.63
CA VAL A 94 -11.64 12.42 -20.54
C VAL A 94 -10.45 12.29 -19.61
N ILE A 95 -10.66 12.53 -18.32
CA ILE A 95 -9.67 12.33 -17.28
C ILE A 95 -10.19 11.31 -16.26
N ASP A 96 -9.31 10.45 -15.77
CA ASP A 96 -9.62 9.55 -14.66
C ASP A 96 -9.51 10.33 -13.35
N ARG A 97 -10.59 10.38 -12.57
CA ARG A 97 -10.65 11.02 -11.25
C ARG A 97 -11.04 10.01 -10.19
N GLU A 98 -10.42 10.13 -9.02
CA GLU A 98 -10.84 9.40 -7.82
C GLU A 98 -11.77 10.27 -6.98
N ALA A 99 -12.92 9.72 -6.60
CA ALA A 99 -13.84 10.34 -5.65
C ALA A 99 -14.08 9.41 -4.45
N GLU A 100 -14.41 10.04 -3.32
CA GLU A 100 -14.79 9.35 -2.09
C GLU A 100 -16.30 9.39 -1.91
N LEU A 101 -16.92 8.23 -1.71
CA LEU A 101 -18.33 8.10 -1.38
C LEU A 101 -18.47 7.58 0.05
N ILE A 102 -19.31 8.24 0.86
CA ILE A 102 -19.72 7.68 2.16
C ILE A 102 -20.58 6.45 1.88
N LYS A 103 -20.10 5.29 2.34
CA LYS A 103 -20.80 4.02 2.17
C LYS A 103 -21.76 3.74 3.31
N GLY A 104 -21.43 4.19 4.52
CA GLY A 104 -22.36 4.11 5.65
C GLY A 104 -21.74 4.44 6.99
N TYR A 105 -22.58 4.35 8.02
CA TYR A 105 -22.23 4.61 9.41
C TYR A 105 -22.22 3.31 10.20
N ILE A 106 -21.16 3.09 10.97
CA ILE A 106 -20.92 1.86 11.73
C ILE A 106 -20.98 2.18 13.22
N SER A 107 -21.78 1.41 13.96
CA SER A 107 -21.88 1.54 15.41
C SER A 107 -20.62 1.03 16.09
N ILE A 108 -20.22 1.63 17.22
CA ILE A 108 -19.05 1.17 17.97
C ILE A 108 -19.28 -0.25 18.52
N GLU A 109 -20.53 -0.62 18.80
CA GLU A 109 -20.96 -1.94 19.27
C GLU A 109 -20.77 -3.03 18.22
N GLU A 110 -20.71 -2.66 16.93
CA GLU A 110 -20.42 -3.61 15.85
C GLU A 110 -18.93 -3.89 15.70
N ILE A 111 -18.07 -3.14 16.38
CA ILE A 111 -16.62 -3.31 16.28
C ILE A 111 -16.21 -4.48 17.15
N GLU A 112 -15.77 -5.56 16.51
CA GLU A 112 -15.22 -6.72 17.21
C GLU A 112 -13.78 -6.48 17.65
N LEU A 113 -12.98 -5.83 16.80
CA LEU A 113 -11.56 -5.63 17.04
C LEU A 113 -11.05 -4.40 16.26
N ILE A 114 -10.15 -3.66 16.89
CA ILE A 114 -9.31 -2.67 16.21
C ILE A 114 -7.86 -3.05 16.47
N ASP A 115 -7.05 -3.09 15.42
CA ASP A 115 -5.61 -3.27 15.60
C ASP A 115 -4.80 -2.46 14.57
N ILE A 116 -3.60 -2.07 15.00
CA ILE A 116 -2.64 -1.33 14.19
C ILE A 116 -1.29 -2.02 14.35
N ALA A 117 -0.79 -2.61 13.27
CA ALA A 117 0.46 -3.33 13.25
C ALA A 117 1.37 -2.81 12.14
N ARG A 118 2.66 -2.72 12.44
CA ARG A 118 3.69 -2.52 11.42
C ARG A 118 4.13 -3.89 10.92
N ILE A 119 3.98 -4.11 9.62
CA ILE A 119 4.38 -5.33 8.96
C ILE A 119 5.47 -4.98 7.96
N ARG A 120 6.55 -5.76 7.97
CA ARG A 120 7.66 -5.57 7.03
C ARG A 120 7.55 -6.60 5.92
N ARG A 121 7.49 -6.13 4.68
CA ARG A 121 7.48 -6.95 3.46
C ARG A 121 8.68 -6.58 2.60
N GLU A 122 9.57 -7.54 2.36
CA GLU A 122 10.74 -7.35 1.51
C GLU A 122 11.57 -6.13 1.92
N GLN A 123 11.48 -5.03 1.15
CA GLN A 123 12.20 -3.77 1.37
C GLN A 123 11.33 -2.64 1.93
N SER A 124 10.02 -2.87 2.16
CA SER A 124 9.09 -1.86 2.66
C SER A 124 8.53 -2.23 4.03
N GLU A 125 8.31 -1.20 4.84
CA GLU A 125 7.56 -1.32 6.10
C GLU A 125 6.21 -0.63 5.92
N GLU A 126 5.14 -1.39 6.12
CA GLU A 126 3.77 -0.94 5.96
C GLU A 126 3.09 -0.89 7.34
N THR A 127 2.39 0.22 7.63
CA THR A 127 1.52 0.29 8.81
C THR A 127 0.11 -0.11 8.40
N ILE A 128 -0.31 -1.29 8.80
CA ILE A 128 -1.64 -1.82 8.55
C ILE A 128 -2.55 -1.47 9.74
N ARG A 129 -3.72 -0.94 9.42
CA ARG A 129 -4.75 -0.55 10.39
C ARG A 129 -6.05 -1.25 10.01
N ILE A 130 -6.65 -1.97 10.94
CA ILE A 130 -7.90 -2.70 10.71
C ILE A 130 -8.94 -2.37 11.75
N VAL A 131 -10.18 -2.25 11.28
CA VAL A 131 -11.40 -2.29 12.08
C VAL A 131 -12.19 -3.51 11.61
N LEU A 132 -12.24 -4.54 12.45
CA LEU A 132 -13.00 -5.77 12.19
C LEU A 132 -14.40 -5.63 12.79
N LEU A 133 -15.41 -5.93 12.00
CA LEU A 133 -16.80 -5.90 12.42
C LEU A 133 -17.30 -7.29 12.83
N SER A 134 -18.21 -7.32 13.80
CA SER A 134 -18.96 -8.52 14.19
C SER A 134 -20.12 -8.83 13.24
N THR A 135 -20.46 -7.91 12.33
CA THR A 135 -21.58 -8.03 11.38
C THR A 135 -21.09 -8.22 9.93
N PRO A 136 -21.81 -8.99 9.09
CA PRO A 136 -21.41 -9.32 7.72
C PRO A 136 -21.87 -8.23 6.72
N ARG A 137 -21.57 -6.95 7.01
CA ARG A 137 -22.10 -5.80 6.25
C ARG A 137 -21.76 -5.85 4.76
N GLU A 138 -20.53 -6.26 4.41
CA GLU A 138 -20.11 -6.30 3.01
C GLU A 138 -20.70 -7.49 2.28
N ALA A 139 -20.74 -8.65 2.94
CA ALA A 139 -21.42 -9.83 2.39
C ALA A 139 -22.89 -9.53 2.07
N LEU A 140 -23.61 -8.88 3.01
CA LEU A 140 -25.00 -8.46 2.79
C LEU A 140 -25.13 -7.45 1.65
N TYR A 141 -24.24 -6.45 1.58
CA TYR A 141 -24.23 -5.48 0.49
C TYR A 141 -24.04 -6.13 -0.89
N ARG A 142 -23.20 -7.18 -0.97
CA ARG A 142 -22.94 -7.96 -2.20
C ARG A 142 -23.98 -9.05 -2.48
N GLY A 143 -24.90 -9.32 -1.55
CA GLY A 143 -25.84 -10.44 -1.66
C GLY A 143 -25.19 -11.82 -1.52
N ILE A 144 -24.03 -11.90 -0.86
CA ILE A 144 -23.32 -13.16 -0.59
C ILE A 144 -24.02 -13.86 0.58
N GLN A 145 -24.26 -15.17 0.44
CA GLN A 145 -24.81 -15.97 1.52
C GLN A 145 -23.79 -16.12 2.65
N VAL A 146 -24.19 -15.72 3.85
CA VAL A 146 -23.38 -15.87 5.07
C VAL A 146 -23.42 -17.34 5.49
N SER A 147 -22.36 -18.07 5.18
CA SER A 147 -22.24 -19.49 5.53
C SER A 147 -21.89 -19.63 7.02
N SER A 148 -22.55 -20.51 7.74
CA SER A 148 -22.21 -20.83 9.14
C SER A 148 -21.23 -21.99 9.26
N SER A 149 -21.00 -22.73 8.16
CA SER A 149 -20.07 -23.85 8.12
C SER A 149 -18.66 -23.39 7.78
N ARG A 150 -17.67 -24.04 8.40
CA ARG A 150 -16.31 -24.14 7.83
C ARG A 150 -16.45 -24.94 6.54
N GLU A 151 -16.70 -24.26 5.43
CA GLU A 151 -16.58 -24.88 4.10
C GLU A 151 -15.16 -25.42 3.94
N ASP A 152 -14.96 -26.36 3.01
CA ASP A 152 -13.63 -26.88 2.70
C ASP A 152 -12.74 -25.72 2.26
N ILE A 153 -11.93 -25.21 3.20
CA ILE A 153 -11.09 -24.06 2.96
C ILE A 153 -9.98 -24.49 2.00
N ASP A 154 -10.02 -23.96 0.78
CA ASP A 154 -8.94 -24.13 -0.17
C ASP A 154 -7.71 -23.36 0.35
N ILE A 155 -6.61 -24.08 0.56
CA ILE A 155 -5.34 -23.53 1.03
C ILE A 155 -4.84 -22.44 0.07
N SER A 156 -5.09 -22.59 -1.23
CA SER A 156 -4.69 -21.60 -2.23
C SER A 156 -5.34 -20.24 -1.97
N SER A 157 -6.57 -20.24 -1.44
CA SER A 157 -7.33 -19.03 -1.15
C SER A 157 -6.84 -18.27 0.08
N ILE A 158 -5.97 -18.88 0.92
CA ILE A 158 -5.39 -18.25 2.11
C ILE A 158 -4.08 -17.51 1.77
N MET A 159 -3.34 -18.00 0.77
CA MET A 159 -1.99 -17.54 0.47
C MET A 159 -1.95 -16.06 0.11
N ASP A 160 -0.90 -15.38 0.55
CA ASP A 160 -0.66 -13.94 0.36
C ASP A 160 -1.71 -12.99 0.95
N LYS A 161 -2.73 -13.51 1.65
CA LYS A 161 -3.70 -12.70 2.38
C LYS A 161 -3.20 -12.32 3.76
N LEU A 162 -3.68 -11.17 4.23
CA LEU A 162 -3.51 -10.74 5.59
C LEU A 162 -4.33 -11.64 6.52
N VAL A 163 -3.71 -12.08 7.61
CA VAL A 163 -4.34 -12.92 8.63
C VAL A 163 -4.56 -12.10 9.88
N VAL A 164 -5.81 -12.07 10.36
CA VAL A 164 -6.24 -11.34 11.54
C VAL A 164 -6.87 -12.32 12.53
N SER A 165 -6.39 -12.31 13.77
CA SER A 165 -6.97 -13.07 14.87
C SER A 165 -7.94 -12.19 15.64
N LYS A 166 -9.14 -12.71 15.91
CA LYS A 166 -10.15 -12.03 16.74
C LYS A 166 -9.61 -11.67 18.13
N SER A 167 -8.74 -12.50 18.68
CA SER A 167 -8.17 -12.33 20.02
C SER A 167 -6.82 -11.59 20.04
N ARG A 168 -6.00 -11.73 18.99
CA ARG A 168 -4.60 -11.26 18.99
C ARG A 168 -4.29 -10.11 18.04
N GLY A 169 -5.26 -9.63 17.26
CA GLY A 169 -4.99 -8.58 16.29
C GLY A 169 -4.43 -9.12 14.97
N ILE A 170 -3.74 -8.24 14.26
CA ILE A 170 -3.08 -8.52 12.99
C ILE A 170 -1.90 -9.47 13.24
N LEU A 171 -1.94 -10.65 12.62
CA LEU A 171 -0.88 -11.66 12.74
C LEU A 171 0.18 -11.52 11.65
N GLY A 172 -0.16 -11.04 10.46
CA GLY A 172 0.77 -10.94 9.33
C GLY A 172 0.20 -11.51 8.04
N TYR A 173 1.04 -11.87 7.08
CA TYR A 173 0.63 -12.46 5.81
C TYR A 173 0.93 -13.96 5.75
N ALA A 174 -0.01 -14.74 5.24
CA ALA A 174 0.19 -16.18 5.01
C ALA A 174 1.13 -16.41 3.81
N LYS A 175 2.20 -17.20 3.98
CA LYS A 175 3.23 -17.40 2.94
C LYS A 175 3.61 -18.83 2.66
N GLU A 176 3.42 -19.74 3.61
CA GLU A 176 3.77 -21.15 3.43
C GLU A 176 2.67 -22.05 3.97
N VAL A 177 2.51 -23.20 3.32
CA VAL A 177 1.75 -24.31 3.86
C VAL A 177 2.69 -25.13 4.73
N VAL A 178 2.30 -25.38 5.97
CA VAL A 178 3.10 -26.12 6.95
C VAL A 178 2.36 -27.36 7.42
N VAL A 179 3.12 -28.39 7.79
CA VAL A 179 2.57 -29.65 8.28
C VAL A 179 3.13 -29.92 9.68
N ALA A 180 2.22 -30.25 10.59
CA ALA A 180 2.53 -30.73 11.93
C ALA A 180 1.97 -32.16 12.08
N PRO A 181 2.37 -32.92 13.13
CA PRO A 181 1.78 -34.23 13.38
C PRO A 181 0.25 -34.17 13.42
N LYS A 182 -0.40 -34.85 12.46
CA LYS A 182 -1.86 -34.93 12.29
C LYS A 182 -2.55 -33.58 11.97
N ALA A 183 -1.83 -32.56 11.51
CA ALA A 183 -2.42 -31.26 11.20
C ALA A 183 -1.73 -30.57 10.02
N VAL A 184 -2.51 -29.82 9.25
CA VAL A 184 -2.03 -28.86 8.25
C VAL A 184 -2.31 -27.46 8.74
N GLY A 185 -1.39 -26.55 8.46
CA GLY A 185 -1.51 -25.14 8.83
C GLY A 185 -0.91 -24.24 7.78
N VAL A 186 -0.97 -22.95 8.09
CA VAL A 186 -0.33 -21.89 7.31
C VAL A 186 0.65 -21.13 8.18
N ARG A 187 1.82 -20.83 7.64
CA ARG A 187 2.80 -19.96 8.28
C ARG A 187 2.49 -18.52 7.92
N VAL A 188 2.33 -17.71 8.95
CA VAL A 188 2.01 -16.29 8.87
C VAL A 188 3.21 -15.49 9.35
N TYR A 189 3.70 -14.57 8.52
CA TYR A 189 4.87 -13.75 8.84
C TYR A 189 4.48 -12.30 9.16
N ARG A 190 5.00 -11.76 10.27
CA ARG A 190 4.96 -10.31 10.57
C ARG A 190 6.07 -9.54 9.89
N SER A 191 7.21 -10.20 9.69
CA SER A 191 8.32 -9.72 8.91
C SER A 191 8.75 -10.85 7.97
N TYR A 192 8.77 -10.57 6.66
CA TYR A 192 9.27 -11.52 5.68
C TYR A 192 9.95 -10.76 4.55
N GLY A 193 11.21 -11.08 4.27
CA GLY A 193 12.00 -10.38 3.28
C GLY A 193 13.50 -10.55 3.52
N ALA A 194 14.29 -10.40 2.46
CA ALA A 194 15.73 -10.34 2.59
C ALA A 194 16.14 -8.97 3.17
N ARG A 195 16.87 -8.99 4.29
CA ARG A 195 17.64 -7.82 4.72
C ARG A 195 18.77 -7.67 3.72
N GLY A 196 18.62 -6.72 2.81
CA GLY A 196 19.64 -6.47 1.82
C GLY A 196 20.30 -5.12 2.01
N PHE A 197 21.61 -5.09 1.86
CA PHE A 197 22.36 -3.84 1.81
C PHE A 197 23.39 -3.92 0.69
N ILE A 198 23.72 -2.77 0.11
CA ILE A 198 24.87 -2.65 -0.77
C ILE A 198 26.09 -2.52 0.15
N ASN A 199 27.06 -3.42 0.03
CA ASN A 199 28.37 -3.26 0.65
C ASN A 199 29.10 -2.11 -0.03
N TRP A 200 28.78 -0.90 0.43
CA TRP A 200 29.11 0.35 -0.23
C TRP A 200 30.61 0.64 -0.22
N LEU A 201 31.24 0.40 0.94
CA LEU A 201 32.68 0.52 1.06
C LEU A 201 33.41 -0.46 0.14
N GLY A 202 32.95 -1.71 0.08
CA GLY A 202 33.51 -2.73 -0.80
C GLY A 202 33.37 -2.35 -2.28
N PHE A 203 32.18 -1.92 -2.70
CA PHE A 203 31.92 -1.48 -4.06
C PHE A 203 32.81 -0.29 -4.46
N LEU A 204 32.82 0.78 -3.67
CA LEU A 204 33.62 1.97 -3.98
C LEU A 204 35.13 1.71 -3.97
N THR A 205 35.60 0.82 -3.10
CA THR A 205 37.01 0.40 -3.11
C THR A 205 37.37 -0.28 -4.43
N THR A 206 36.48 -1.10 -4.98
CA THR A 206 36.69 -1.76 -6.27
C THR A 206 36.64 -0.78 -7.44
N ILE A 207 35.69 0.17 -7.44
CA ILE A 207 35.66 1.26 -8.43
C ILE A 207 36.97 2.06 -8.45
N LYS A 208 37.49 2.38 -7.26
CA LYS A 208 38.77 3.07 -7.11
C LYS A 208 39.94 2.25 -7.67
N ARG A 209 39.98 0.92 -7.43
CA ARG A 209 41.01 0.01 -7.97
C ARG A 209 40.94 -0.14 -9.50
N MET A 210 39.75 -0.04 -10.08
CA MET A 210 39.56 -0.05 -11.54
C MET A 210 40.01 1.26 -12.22
N GLY A 211 40.49 2.25 -11.46
CA GLY A 211 40.95 3.54 -12.01
C GLY A 211 39.83 4.53 -12.34
N LYS A 212 38.57 4.24 -11.98
CA LYS A 212 37.40 5.09 -12.26
C LYS A 212 37.25 6.19 -11.22
N ARG A 213 38.19 7.14 -11.19
CA ARG A 213 38.29 8.20 -10.16
C ARG A 213 37.08 9.12 -10.13
N GLU A 214 36.62 9.61 -11.28
CA GLU A 214 35.48 10.53 -11.35
C GLU A 214 34.18 9.89 -10.84
N LEU A 215 33.95 8.62 -11.16
CA LEU A 215 32.82 7.86 -10.65
C LEU A 215 32.94 7.65 -9.13
N PHE A 216 34.11 7.26 -8.64
CA PHE A 216 34.36 7.10 -7.22
C PHE A 216 34.06 8.38 -6.43
N GLU A 217 34.53 9.53 -6.92
CA GLU A 217 34.33 10.83 -6.25
C GLU A 217 32.85 11.22 -6.19
N LYS A 218 32.10 11.10 -7.31
CA LYS A 218 30.66 11.40 -7.32
C LYS A 218 29.86 10.50 -6.38
N LEU A 219 30.16 9.21 -6.38
CA LEU A 219 29.46 8.27 -5.50
C LEU A 219 29.84 8.48 -4.02
N ALA A 220 31.12 8.74 -3.71
CA ALA A 220 31.55 9.04 -2.35
C ALA A 220 30.97 10.37 -1.82
N GLN A 221 30.72 11.35 -2.69
CA GLN A 221 30.01 12.58 -2.34
C GLN A 221 28.52 12.35 -2.05
N PHE A 222 27.87 11.45 -2.81
CA PHE A 222 26.48 11.08 -2.55
C PHE A 222 26.31 10.46 -1.15
N ARG A 223 27.18 9.51 -0.81
CA ARG A 223 27.25 8.91 0.53
C ARG A 223 28.70 8.53 0.87
N ASP A 224 29.20 9.11 1.96
CA ASP A 224 30.56 8.84 2.46
C ASP A 224 30.70 7.36 2.87
N PRO A 225 31.59 6.58 2.21
CA PRO A 225 31.76 5.16 2.48
C PRO A 225 32.33 4.81 3.85
N TYR A 226 33.00 5.74 4.53
CA TYR A 226 33.56 5.51 5.87
C TYR A 226 32.53 5.77 6.96
N ARG A 227 31.52 6.60 6.69
CA ARG A 227 30.37 6.81 7.58
C ARG A 227 29.23 5.83 7.31
N TYR A 228 28.99 5.50 6.05
CA TYR A 228 27.91 4.63 5.59
C TYR A 228 28.48 3.45 4.81
N SER A 229 29.17 2.54 5.52
CA SER A 229 29.81 1.36 4.90
C SER A 229 28.80 0.38 4.29
N ARG A 230 27.54 0.45 4.71
CA ARG A 230 26.40 -0.31 4.20
C ARG A 230 25.31 0.67 3.79
N LEU A 231 24.81 0.55 2.56
CA LEU A 231 23.66 1.33 2.09
C LEU A 231 22.42 0.45 2.00
N GLU A 232 21.27 1.00 2.37
CA GLU A 232 19.98 0.36 2.16
C GLU A 232 19.73 0.11 0.67
N LEU A 233 19.04 -0.99 0.33
CA LEU A 233 18.74 -1.33 -1.06
C LEU A 233 17.80 -0.34 -1.76
N SER A 234 17.06 0.48 -1.01
CA SER A 234 16.27 1.59 -1.55
C SER A 234 17.11 2.51 -2.45
N TYR A 235 18.40 2.68 -2.15
CA TYR A 235 19.34 3.49 -2.92
C TYR A 235 19.89 2.81 -4.18
N LEU A 236 19.57 1.53 -4.44
CA LEU A 236 20.17 0.77 -5.54
C LEU A 236 19.87 1.41 -6.90
N ASN A 237 18.63 1.84 -7.13
CA ASN A 237 18.24 2.46 -8.39
C ASN A 237 18.90 3.84 -8.58
N ASP A 238 19.02 4.63 -7.51
CA ASP A 238 19.71 5.92 -7.55
C ASP A 238 21.17 5.75 -7.93
N VAL A 239 21.86 4.77 -7.33
CA VAL A 239 23.25 4.45 -7.65
C VAL A 239 23.38 3.97 -9.10
N LYS A 240 22.48 3.10 -9.59
CA LYS A 240 22.48 2.66 -11.00
C LYS A 240 22.30 3.83 -11.96
N ASN A 241 21.39 4.76 -11.65
CA ASN A 241 21.18 5.97 -12.43
C ASN A 241 22.44 6.86 -12.45
N MET A 242 23.11 7.04 -11.32
CA MET A 242 24.37 7.80 -11.26
C MET A 242 25.48 7.16 -12.11
N ILE A 243 25.59 5.83 -12.12
CA ILE A 243 26.56 5.11 -12.97
C ILE A 243 26.22 5.34 -14.46
N MET A 244 24.95 5.24 -14.85
CA MET A 244 24.50 5.49 -16.22
C MET A 244 24.74 6.94 -16.67
N GLN A 245 24.46 7.92 -15.81
CA GLN A 245 24.70 9.34 -16.09
C GLN A 245 26.19 9.66 -16.30
N ASN A 246 27.08 8.87 -15.69
CA ASN A 246 28.52 8.99 -15.88
C ASN A 246 29.02 8.25 -17.14
N LYS A 247 28.12 7.77 -18.00
CA LYS A 247 28.42 7.03 -19.25
C LYS A 247 29.28 5.78 -19.04
N GLU A 248 29.17 5.17 -17.87
CA GLU A 248 29.95 3.99 -17.51
C GLU A 248 29.36 2.71 -18.11
N SER A 249 30.21 1.69 -18.30
CA SER A 249 29.78 0.45 -18.96
C SER A 249 28.79 -0.34 -18.09
N ARG A 250 27.98 -1.17 -18.75
CA ARG A 250 27.07 -2.12 -18.07
C ARG A 250 27.80 -3.04 -17.10
N ASP A 251 29.10 -3.26 -17.28
CA ASP A 251 29.93 -4.07 -16.38
C ASP A 251 30.01 -3.48 -14.97
N VAL A 252 29.97 -2.16 -14.84
CA VAL A 252 29.98 -1.46 -13.54
C VAL A 252 28.65 -1.63 -12.81
N ILE A 253 27.54 -1.67 -13.56
CA ILE A 253 26.21 -1.96 -13.01
C ILE A 253 26.16 -3.43 -12.55
N ASN A 254 26.64 -4.36 -13.39
CA ASN A 254 26.73 -5.77 -13.03
C ASN A 254 27.67 -6.00 -11.83
N LEU A 255 28.71 -5.15 -11.68
CA LEU A 255 29.59 -5.18 -10.52
C LEU A 255 28.86 -4.74 -9.25
N LEU A 256 28.06 -3.66 -9.30
CA LEU A 256 27.26 -3.20 -8.17
C LEU A 256 26.33 -4.31 -7.63
N ASP A 257 25.69 -5.05 -8.53
CA ASP A 257 24.80 -6.16 -8.16
C ASP A 257 25.54 -7.27 -7.38
N LYS A 258 26.85 -7.48 -7.62
CA LYS A 258 27.68 -8.42 -6.84
C LYS A 258 27.99 -7.95 -5.42
N TYR A 259 27.82 -6.66 -5.14
CA TYR A 259 27.99 -6.09 -3.79
C TYR A 259 26.68 -5.94 -3.04
N VAL A 260 25.55 -6.34 -3.64
CA VAL A 260 24.30 -6.50 -2.92
C VAL A 260 24.40 -7.76 -2.06
N VAL A 261 24.48 -7.57 -0.76
CA VAL A 261 24.38 -8.65 0.22
C VAL A 261 22.91 -8.78 0.57
N THR A 262 22.36 -9.99 0.47
CA THR A 262 21.02 -10.33 0.95
C THR A 262 21.16 -11.34 2.07
N GLU A 263 20.73 -10.98 3.26
CA GLU A 263 20.54 -11.89 4.37
C GLU A 263 19.07 -12.29 4.39
N GLU A 264 18.77 -13.57 4.24
CA GLU A 264 17.43 -14.09 4.51
C GLU A 264 17.18 -13.97 6.03
N GLU A 265 16.53 -12.88 6.47
CA GLU A 265 15.89 -12.89 7.77
C GLU A 265 14.69 -13.85 7.66
N ARG A 266 14.81 -15.04 8.25
CA ARG A 266 13.64 -15.83 8.66
C ARG A 266 12.93 -15.00 9.71
N GLY A 267 12.08 -14.06 9.28
CA GLY A 267 11.43 -13.11 10.17
C GLY A 267 10.44 -13.79 11.11
N ASP A 268 9.86 -13.00 12.00
CA ASP A 268 8.96 -13.50 13.04
C ASP A 268 7.73 -14.12 12.39
N TYR A 269 7.55 -15.42 12.60
CA TYR A 269 6.42 -16.18 12.09
C TYR A 269 5.60 -16.83 13.19
N ILE A 270 4.35 -17.13 12.84
CA ILE A 270 3.46 -17.96 13.62
C ILE A 270 2.79 -18.98 12.71
N ASP A 271 2.77 -20.23 13.14
CA ASP A 271 2.08 -21.30 12.44
C ASP A 271 0.63 -21.39 12.97
N ILE A 272 -0.33 -21.31 12.05
CA ILE A 272 -1.77 -21.34 12.35
C ILE A 272 -2.38 -22.62 11.75
N PRO A 273 -2.93 -23.53 12.59
CA PRO A 273 -3.65 -24.70 12.09
C PRO A 273 -4.86 -24.28 11.24
N LEU A 274 -5.11 -24.97 10.13
CA LEU A 274 -6.29 -24.71 9.29
C LEU A 274 -7.61 -24.84 10.07
N SER A 275 -7.63 -25.70 11.09
CA SER A 275 -8.77 -25.86 11.99
C SER A 275 -9.10 -24.62 12.83
N LYS A 276 -8.22 -23.61 12.86
CA LYS A 276 -8.45 -22.31 13.53
C LYS A 276 -8.88 -21.20 12.58
N VAL A 277 -8.89 -21.46 11.27
CA VAL A 277 -9.40 -20.52 10.29
C VAL A 277 -10.92 -20.50 10.36
N LEU A 278 -11.48 -19.31 10.52
CA LEU A 278 -12.92 -19.09 10.66
C LEU A 278 -13.55 -18.67 9.35
N LYS A 279 -12.90 -17.72 8.65
CA LYS A 279 -13.39 -17.13 7.41
C LYS A 279 -12.23 -16.79 6.47
N VAL A 280 -12.48 -16.92 5.18
CA VAL A 280 -11.54 -16.53 4.12
C VAL A 280 -12.30 -15.66 3.11
N GLY A 281 -12.02 -14.36 3.16
CA GLY A 281 -12.55 -13.36 2.23
C GLY A 281 -11.42 -12.63 1.54
N ASP A 282 -11.47 -11.30 1.52
CA ASP A 282 -10.35 -10.44 1.13
C ASP A 282 -9.18 -10.58 2.13
N ILE A 283 -9.51 -10.83 3.41
CA ILE A 283 -8.57 -11.23 4.46
C ILE A 283 -8.96 -12.59 5.06
N VAL A 284 -8.06 -13.15 5.88
CA VAL A 284 -8.28 -14.41 6.60
C VAL A 284 -8.52 -14.10 8.07
N ILE A 285 -9.68 -14.53 8.59
CA ILE A 285 -10.02 -14.38 10.00
C ILE A 285 -9.77 -15.71 10.72
N VAL A 286 -9.05 -15.64 11.83
CA VAL A 286 -8.75 -16.78 12.71
C VAL A 286 -9.20 -16.47 14.14
N GLU A 287 -9.27 -17.52 14.95
CA GLU A 287 -9.54 -17.42 16.40
C GLU A 287 -8.54 -16.51 17.13
#